data_AF-A0A852DUT3-F1
#
_entry.id   AF-A0A852DUT3-F1
#
_cell.length_a   1.000
_cell.length_b   1.000
_cell.length_c   1.000
_cell.angle_alpha   90.00
_cell.angle_beta   90.00
_cell.angle_gamma   90.00
#
_symmetry.space_group_name_H-M   'P 1'
#
loop_
_entity.id
_entity.type
_entity.pdbx_description
1 polymer ?
#
loop_
_entity_poly.entity_id
_entity_poly.type
_entity_poly.pdbx_seq_one_letter_code
_entity_poly.pdbx_strand_id
1 'polypeptide(L)'
;RLQKLPKYLLLENVKGFESSSARNELLQTLATCGFKYQEFLLSPICLGIPNSRLRYFLIAKLHQEPFSFQAPGQVSLFILVVCVDKWRKINIDKIPRSGSRRFTQGKNCSSKKSLPKGAFLFKLETVEEMERKHNQDNDSSIQMLKDFLEEENEEMSQYFLPPKSLLRYALLLDIVKPTCRRSTCFTKGYGHYVEGTGSVLQTAVDVQLESVFKHLDELPEEEKLIKLSTLKLRYFTPREIANLHGFPLEFGIDVALYVFVLGFPEKVTVKQCYRLLGNSLNVHVVAKLISILLE
;
A
#
# COMPACT_ATOMS: atom_id res chain seq x y z
N ARG A 1 -20.29 12.93 29.07
CA ARG A 1 -20.80 11.80 28.24
C ARG A 1 -21.62 12.38 27.09
N LEU A 2 -21.56 11.79 25.89
CA LEU A 2 -22.39 12.24 24.76
C LEU A 2 -23.88 12.06 25.12
N GLN A 3 -24.70 13.06 24.81
CA GLN A 3 -26.15 12.99 25.04
C GLN A 3 -26.85 12.00 24.08
N LYS A 4 -26.28 11.81 22.90
CA LYS A 4 -26.72 10.84 21.89
C LYS A 4 -25.51 10.05 21.41
N LEU A 5 -25.58 8.72 21.53
CA LEU A 5 -24.52 7.83 21.05
C LEU A 5 -24.55 7.76 19.51
N PRO A 6 -23.37 7.69 18.86
CA PRO A 6 -23.30 7.43 17.42
C PRO A 6 -23.82 6.02 17.12
N LYS A 7 -24.47 5.84 15.96
CA LYS A 7 -24.94 4.51 15.52
C LYS A 7 -23.80 3.66 14.95
N TYR A 8 -22.81 4.30 14.34
CA TYR A 8 -21.74 3.66 13.61
C TYR A 8 -20.41 4.31 13.97
N LEU A 9 -19.36 3.50 14.07
CA LEU A 9 -17.99 3.92 14.25
C LEU A 9 -17.11 3.13 13.28
N LEU A 10 -16.19 3.84 12.64
CA LEU A 10 -15.10 3.24 11.89
C LEU A 10 -13.81 3.88 12.39
N LEU A 11 -12.84 3.04 12.74
CA LEU A 11 -11.52 3.45 13.20
C LEU A 11 -10.47 2.81 12.30
N GLU A 12 -9.50 3.61 11.88
CA GLU A 12 -8.25 3.16 11.25
C GLU A 12 -7.12 3.41 12.24
N ASN A 13 -6.12 2.51 12.24
CA ASN A 13 -4.90 2.68 13.00
C ASN A 13 -3.74 1.91 12.36
N VAL A 14 -2.54 2.08 12.91
CA VAL A 14 -1.35 1.36 12.47
C VAL A 14 -1.38 -0.11 12.92
N LYS A 15 -0.67 -0.96 12.18
CA LYS A 15 -0.37 -2.35 12.61
C LYS A 15 0.31 -2.33 13.97
N GLY A 16 -0.10 -3.21 14.88
CA GLY A 16 0.37 -3.29 16.26
C GLY A 16 -0.59 -2.64 17.25
N PHE A 17 -1.51 -1.77 16.79
CA PHE A 17 -2.55 -1.21 17.64
C PHE A 17 -3.43 -2.28 18.28
N GLU A 18 -3.67 -3.40 17.58
CA GLU A 18 -4.44 -4.56 18.08
C GLU A 18 -3.87 -5.18 19.36
N SER A 19 -2.59 -4.95 19.67
CA SER A 19 -1.92 -5.44 20.86
C SER A 19 -1.73 -4.37 21.95
N SER A 20 -2.28 -3.18 21.75
CA SER A 20 -2.07 -2.03 22.66
C SER A 20 -3.07 -1.97 23.81
N SER A 21 -2.70 -1.32 24.91
CA SER A 21 -3.62 -1.01 26.01
C SER A 21 -4.76 -0.10 25.58
N ALA A 22 -4.48 0.88 24.71
CA ALA A 22 -5.49 1.79 24.16
C ALA A 22 -6.60 1.04 23.39
N ARG A 23 -6.24 -0.01 22.64
CA ARG A 23 -7.22 -0.89 22.00
C ARG A 23 -8.08 -1.62 23.02
N ASN A 24 -7.52 -2.11 24.12
CA ASN A 24 -8.29 -2.79 25.16
C ASN A 24 -9.32 -1.86 25.82
N GLU A 25 -8.92 -0.63 26.14
CA GLU A 25 -9.81 0.41 26.67
C GLU A 25 -10.93 0.75 25.69
N LEU A 26 -10.61 0.87 24.39
CA LEU A 26 -11.59 1.09 23.34
C LEU A 26 -12.64 -0.04 23.32
N LEU A 27 -12.22 -1.30 23.32
CA LEU A 27 -13.13 -2.43 23.25
C LEU A 27 -14.00 -2.57 24.49
N GLN A 28 -13.44 -2.32 25.68
CA GLN A 28 -14.20 -2.31 26.92
C GLN A 28 -15.27 -1.21 26.91
N THR A 29 -14.91 -0.02 26.39
CA THR A 29 -15.86 1.10 26.25
C THR A 29 -16.97 0.76 25.25
N LEU A 30 -16.62 0.20 24.09
CA LEU A 30 -17.58 -0.24 23.08
C LEU A 30 -18.55 -1.28 23.65
N ALA A 31 -18.04 -2.28 24.37
CA ALA A 31 -18.86 -3.31 25.01
C ALA A 31 -19.80 -2.72 26.07
N THR A 32 -19.31 -1.81 26.91
CA THR A 32 -20.11 -1.11 27.93
C THR A 32 -21.21 -0.26 27.31
N CYS A 33 -20.95 0.35 26.15
CA CYS A 33 -21.94 1.11 25.40
C CYS A 33 -22.84 0.23 24.49
N GLY A 34 -22.68 -1.09 24.50
CA GLY A 34 -23.53 -2.02 23.75
C GLY A 34 -23.21 -2.13 22.25
N PHE A 35 -22.04 -1.67 21.80
CA PHE A 35 -21.63 -1.81 20.40
C PHE A 35 -21.25 -3.26 20.06
N LYS A 36 -21.61 -3.70 18.86
CA LYS A 36 -21.02 -4.86 18.20
C LYS A 36 -19.92 -4.38 17.28
N TYR A 37 -18.76 -5.04 17.29
CA TYR A 37 -17.61 -4.62 16.50
C TYR A 37 -16.94 -5.79 15.80
N GLN A 38 -16.17 -5.48 14.76
CA GLN A 38 -15.24 -6.38 14.09
C GLN A 38 -13.92 -5.65 13.82
N GLU A 39 -12.82 -6.35 14.06
CA GLU A 39 -11.45 -5.86 13.83
C GLU A 39 -10.84 -6.51 12.59
N PHE A 40 -9.97 -5.76 11.90
CA PHE A 40 -9.29 -6.21 10.69
C PHE A 40 -7.84 -5.72 10.62
N LEU A 41 -7.00 -6.47 9.92
CA LEU A 41 -5.70 -6.02 9.43
C LEU A 41 -5.68 -6.13 7.91
N LEU A 42 -5.75 -5.00 7.22
CA LEU A 42 -5.97 -4.94 5.77
C LEU A 42 -4.90 -4.11 5.07
N SER A 43 -4.55 -4.53 3.87
CA SER A 43 -3.64 -3.82 2.96
C SER A 43 -4.34 -3.63 1.62
N PRO A 44 -4.11 -2.53 0.88
CA PRO A 44 -4.71 -2.30 -0.45
C PRO A 44 -4.48 -3.43 -1.46
N ILE A 45 -3.42 -4.23 -1.25
CA ILE A 45 -3.14 -5.46 -2.01
C ILE A 45 -4.36 -6.40 -2.06
N CYS A 46 -5.16 -6.50 -0.98
CA CYS A 46 -6.37 -7.34 -0.98
C CYS A 46 -7.47 -6.87 -1.94
N LEU A 47 -7.35 -5.65 -2.47
CA LEU A 47 -8.22 -5.05 -3.48
C LEU A 47 -7.55 -4.96 -4.86
N GLY A 48 -6.41 -5.62 -5.05
CA GLY A 48 -5.66 -5.59 -6.31
C GLY A 48 -4.92 -4.28 -6.57
N ILE A 49 -4.61 -3.50 -5.53
CA ILE A 49 -3.83 -2.26 -5.64
C ILE A 49 -2.36 -2.57 -5.33
N PRO A 50 -1.40 -2.18 -6.19
CA PRO A 50 0.03 -2.52 -6.05
C PRO A 50 0.76 -1.66 -5.00
N ASN A 51 0.19 -1.53 -3.80
CA ASN A 51 0.80 -0.81 -2.68
C ASN A 51 0.61 -1.53 -1.34
N SER A 52 1.73 -1.82 -0.67
CA SER A 52 1.72 -2.40 0.67
C SER A 52 1.41 -1.33 1.70
N ARG A 53 0.21 -1.35 2.31
CA ARG A 53 -0.16 -0.42 3.38
C ARG A 53 -1.03 -1.11 4.42
N LEU A 54 -0.44 -2.05 5.17
CA LEU A 54 -1.14 -2.80 6.20
C LEU A 54 -1.56 -1.87 7.35
N ARG A 55 -2.85 -1.84 7.66
CA ARG A 55 -3.46 -1.03 8.71
C ARG A 55 -4.49 -1.83 9.50
N TYR A 56 -4.59 -1.49 10.78
CA TYR A 56 -5.64 -1.96 11.65
C TYR A 56 -6.92 -1.18 11.34
N PHE A 57 -8.05 -1.88 11.31
CA PHE A 57 -9.36 -1.28 11.21
C PHE A 57 -10.30 -1.88 12.25
N LEU A 58 -11.22 -1.07 12.76
CA LEU A 58 -12.35 -1.52 13.55
C LEU A 58 -13.61 -0.86 13.02
N ILE A 59 -14.63 -1.67 12.75
CA ILE A 59 -15.99 -1.19 12.48
C ILE A 59 -16.88 -1.58 13.64
N ALA A 60 -17.75 -0.69 14.09
CA ALA A 60 -18.69 -0.96 15.16
C ALA A 60 -20.06 -0.34 14.89
N LYS A 61 -21.12 -1.10 15.20
CA LYS A 61 -22.51 -0.66 15.11
C LYS A 61 -23.23 -0.81 16.44
N LEU A 62 -24.03 0.20 16.79
CA LEU A 62 -24.95 0.17 17.91
C LEU A 62 -26.25 -0.48 17.43
N HIS A 63 -26.26 -1.81 17.37
CA HIS A 63 -27.35 -2.62 16.84
C HIS A 63 -27.55 -3.88 17.69
N GLN A 64 -28.76 -4.44 17.70
CA GLN A 64 -29.04 -5.68 18.46
C GLN A 64 -28.32 -6.88 17.85
N GLU A 65 -28.37 -7.00 16.52
CA GLU A 65 -27.76 -8.11 15.80
C GLU A 65 -26.26 -7.90 15.51
N PRO A 66 -25.42 -8.95 15.70
CA PRO A 66 -24.01 -8.93 15.32
C PRO A 66 -23.83 -8.84 13.80
N PHE A 67 -22.58 -8.66 13.35
CA PHE A 67 -22.28 -8.87 11.92
C PHE A 67 -22.41 -10.36 11.58
N SER A 68 -22.92 -10.68 10.39
CA SER A 68 -23.04 -12.08 9.92
C SER A 68 -21.70 -12.81 9.82
N PHE A 69 -20.61 -12.05 9.75
CA PHE A 69 -19.23 -12.51 9.67
C PHE A 69 -18.43 -12.23 10.97
N GLN A 70 -19.10 -11.87 12.07
CA GLN A 70 -18.42 -11.50 13.30
C GLN A 70 -17.60 -12.68 13.83
N ALA A 71 -16.31 -12.44 14.07
CA ALA A 71 -15.36 -13.37 14.66
C ALA A 71 -14.82 -12.78 15.98
N PRO A 72 -15.49 -13.04 17.13
CA PRO A 72 -15.10 -12.45 18.41
C PRO A 72 -13.65 -12.78 18.77
N GLY A 73 -12.87 -11.76 19.17
CA GLY A 73 -11.48 -11.93 19.60
C GLY A 73 -10.48 -12.23 18.49
N GLN A 74 -10.90 -12.27 17.22
CA GLN A 74 -10.01 -12.48 16.08
C GLN A 74 -9.91 -11.21 15.23
N VAL A 75 -8.67 -10.82 14.93
CA VAL A 75 -8.37 -9.76 13.96
C VAL A 75 -8.38 -10.40 12.58
N SER A 76 -9.41 -10.12 11.77
CA SER A 76 -9.53 -10.73 10.46
C SER A 76 -8.50 -10.15 9.48
N LEU A 77 -7.75 -11.03 8.82
CA LEU A 77 -6.80 -10.66 7.77
C LEU A 77 -7.46 -10.54 6.38
N PHE A 78 -8.76 -10.82 6.28
CA PHE A 78 -9.45 -10.90 5.00
C PHE A 78 -10.84 -10.27 5.05
N ILE A 79 -11.10 -9.34 4.12
CA ILE A 79 -12.46 -8.93 3.74
C ILE A 79 -13.18 -10.06 2.97
N LEU A 80 -12.40 -10.99 2.38
CA LEU A 80 -12.86 -11.85 1.28
C LEU A 80 -14.03 -12.78 1.62
N VAL A 81 -14.27 -13.14 2.88
CA VAL A 81 -15.42 -14.02 3.21
C VAL A 81 -16.76 -13.31 2.99
N VAL A 82 -16.79 -11.97 3.01
CA VAL A 82 -18.06 -11.21 2.94
C VAL A 82 -18.40 -10.74 1.53
N CYS A 83 -17.42 -10.63 0.62
CA CYS A 83 -17.59 -9.78 -0.58
C CYS A 83 -17.31 -10.43 -1.94
N VAL A 84 -16.78 -11.65 -2.01
CA VAL A 84 -16.52 -12.31 -3.30
C VAL A 84 -17.81 -12.56 -4.09
N ASP A 85 -18.94 -12.80 -3.41
CA ASP A 85 -20.20 -13.15 -4.09
C ASP A 85 -21.01 -11.93 -4.58
N LYS A 86 -20.94 -10.79 -3.88
CA LYS A 86 -21.70 -9.58 -4.26
C LYS A 86 -21.04 -8.77 -5.37
N TRP A 87 -19.71 -8.68 -5.40
CA TRP A 87 -19.00 -7.86 -6.39
C TRP A 87 -18.92 -8.52 -7.78
N ARG A 88 -18.91 -9.86 -7.85
CA ARG A 88 -19.08 -10.57 -9.13
C ARG A 88 -20.38 -10.18 -9.85
N LYS A 89 -21.45 -9.79 -9.14
CA LYS A 89 -22.70 -9.39 -9.80
C LYS A 89 -22.70 -7.95 -10.31
N ILE A 90 -21.88 -7.05 -9.78
CA ILE A 90 -21.87 -5.63 -10.15
C ILE A 90 -20.89 -5.35 -11.31
N ASN A 91 -19.84 -6.16 -11.48
CA ASN A 91 -18.80 -5.96 -12.50
C ASN A 91 -18.69 -7.06 -13.56
N ILE A 92 -19.57 -8.07 -13.59
CA ILE A 92 -19.62 -9.09 -14.67
C ILE A 92 -20.74 -8.75 -15.66
N ASP A 93 -20.62 -7.60 -16.32
CA ASP A 93 -21.25 -7.41 -17.64
C ASP A 93 -20.21 -7.11 -18.74
N LYS A 94 -18.89 -7.14 -18.44
CA LYS A 94 -17.87 -6.74 -19.44
C LYS A 94 -16.57 -7.55 -19.59
N ILE A 95 -16.31 -8.68 -18.91
CA ILE A 95 -15.07 -9.47 -19.16
C ILE A 95 -15.30 -11.00 -19.05
N PRO A 96 -14.69 -11.85 -19.91
CA PRO A 96 -15.00 -13.29 -20.01
C PRO A 96 -14.45 -14.13 -18.85
N ARG A 97 -15.18 -15.23 -18.57
CA ARG A 97 -14.96 -16.18 -17.49
C ARG A 97 -13.65 -16.98 -17.65
N SER A 98 -12.83 -17.05 -16.61
CA SER A 98 -11.86 -18.14 -16.43
C SER A 98 -11.69 -18.52 -14.96
N GLY A 99 -11.90 -19.81 -14.67
CA GLY A 99 -11.24 -20.62 -13.64
C GLY A 99 -11.35 -20.20 -12.17
N SER A 100 -12.35 -20.75 -11.45
CA SER A 100 -12.36 -20.78 -9.99
C SER A 100 -11.32 -21.79 -9.47
N ARG A 101 -10.27 -21.33 -8.76
CA ARG A 101 -9.40 -22.20 -7.96
C ARG A 101 -9.50 -21.85 -6.48
N ARG A 102 -9.82 -22.86 -5.67
CA ARG A 102 -9.82 -22.82 -4.21
C ARG A 102 -8.37 -22.74 -3.72
N PHE A 103 -7.99 -21.68 -3.02
CA PHE A 103 -6.71 -21.61 -2.31
C PHE A 103 -6.83 -22.31 -0.96
N THR A 104 -6.06 -23.38 -0.78
CA THR A 104 -5.93 -24.12 0.48
C THR A 104 -5.10 -23.35 1.50
N GLN A 105 -5.54 -23.43 2.76
CA GLN A 105 -4.95 -22.89 3.98
C GLN A 105 -3.41 -22.81 3.98
N GLY A 106 -2.89 -21.60 4.18
CA GLY A 106 -1.50 -21.39 4.63
C GLY A 106 -1.36 -21.86 6.08
N LYS A 107 -0.58 -22.92 6.27
CA LYS A 107 -0.18 -23.42 7.59
C LYS A 107 0.65 -22.38 8.33
N ASN A 108 0.30 -22.15 9.59
CA ASN A 108 1.21 -21.61 10.60
C ASN A 108 2.47 -22.47 10.67
N CYS A 109 3.65 -21.87 10.55
CA CYS A 109 4.91 -22.51 10.90
C CYS A 109 5.75 -21.57 11.77
N SER A 110 5.44 -21.58 13.07
CA SER A 110 6.44 -21.34 14.10
C SER A 110 7.37 -22.55 14.14
N SER A 111 8.53 -22.45 13.50
CA SER A 111 9.66 -23.33 13.78
C SER A 111 10.96 -22.58 13.50
N LYS A 112 11.58 -22.09 14.57
CA LYS A 112 12.97 -21.61 14.54
C LYS A 112 13.87 -22.76 14.10
N LYS A 113 14.36 -22.71 12.85
CA LYS A 113 15.56 -23.42 12.42
C LYS A 113 16.54 -22.37 11.91
N SER A 114 17.66 -22.23 12.61
CA SER A 114 18.81 -21.44 12.17
C SER A 114 19.35 -22.05 10.87
N LEU A 115 19.17 -21.35 9.74
CA LEU A 115 19.81 -21.68 8.47
C LEU A 115 20.87 -20.63 8.11
N PRO A 116 21.86 -20.98 7.26
CA PRO A 116 23.13 -20.26 7.14
C PRO A 116 22.94 -18.86 6.56
N LYS A 117 23.83 -17.92 6.94
CA LYS A 117 23.93 -16.57 6.38
C LYS A 117 23.81 -16.61 4.85
N GLY A 118 22.67 -16.16 4.33
CA GLY A 118 22.33 -16.21 2.92
C GLY A 118 23.36 -15.48 2.06
N ALA A 119 23.67 -16.07 0.90
CA ALA A 119 24.47 -15.40 -0.12
C ALA A 119 23.71 -14.16 -0.58
N PHE A 120 24.26 -12.97 -0.31
CA PHE A 120 23.72 -11.72 -0.83
C PHE A 120 23.74 -11.77 -2.35
N LEU A 121 22.56 -11.71 -2.98
CA LEU A 121 22.46 -11.38 -4.39
C LEU A 121 22.54 -9.84 -4.49
N PHE A 122 23.02 -9.32 -5.61
CA PHE A 122 23.27 -7.89 -5.84
C PHE A 122 22.33 -6.94 -5.06
N LYS A 123 22.87 -5.84 -4.52
CA LYS A 123 22.10 -4.86 -3.71
C LYS A 123 21.75 -5.30 -2.27
N LEU A 124 22.51 -6.23 -1.68
CA LEU A 124 22.31 -6.71 -0.30
C LEU A 124 20.94 -7.38 -0.04
N GLU A 125 20.19 -7.74 -1.09
CA GLU A 125 18.90 -8.42 -0.94
C GLU A 125 19.13 -9.93 -0.71
N THR A 126 18.32 -10.53 0.17
CA THR A 126 18.38 -11.98 0.37
C THR A 126 17.66 -12.71 -0.77
N VAL A 127 18.03 -13.98 -1.00
CA VAL A 127 17.35 -14.83 -1.99
C VAL A 127 15.85 -14.93 -1.68
N GLU A 128 15.47 -15.03 -0.41
CA GLU A 128 14.05 -15.10 -0.02
C GLU A 128 13.31 -13.79 -0.33
N GLU A 129 13.96 -12.64 -0.13
CA GLU A 129 13.36 -11.34 -0.44
C GLU A 129 13.13 -11.17 -1.94
N MET A 130 14.09 -11.58 -2.75
CA MET A 130 13.97 -11.55 -4.21
C MET A 130 12.86 -12.48 -4.71
N GLU A 131 12.82 -13.72 -4.23
CA GLU A 131 11.76 -14.68 -4.59
C GLU A 131 10.39 -14.13 -4.17
N ARG A 132 10.29 -13.54 -2.96
CA ARG A 132 9.06 -12.90 -2.49
C ARG A 132 8.62 -11.76 -3.42
N LYS A 133 9.54 -10.86 -3.81
CA LYS A 133 9.26 -9.75 -4.73
C LYS A 133 8.83 -10.26 -6.11
N HIS A 134 9.52 -11.27 -6.63
CA HIS A 134 9.19 -11.92 -7.90
C HIS A 134 7.79 -12.53 -7.87
N ASN A 135 7.45 -13.25 -6.81
CA ASN A 135 6.11 -13.84 -6.63
C ASN A 135 5.02 -12.77 -6.54
N GLN A 136 5.29 -11.64 -5.87
CA GLN A 136 4.35 -10.51 -5.83
C GLN A 136 4.14 -9.88 -7.21
N ASP A 137 5.21 -9.69 -7.99
CA ASP A 137 5.13 -9.13 -9.34
C ASP A 137 4.44 -10.07 -10.34
N ASN A 138 4.41 -11.38 -10.07
CA ASN A 138 3.69 -12.37 -10.87
C ASN A 138 2.21 -12.55 -10.50
N ASP A 139 1.73 -11.89 -9.44
CA ASP A 139 0.31 -11.97 -9.05
C ASP A 139 -0.57 -11.16 -10.01
N SER A 140 -1.13 -11.84 -11.00
CA SER A 140 -2.01 -11.25 -12.01
C SER A 140 -3.29 -10.61 -11.46
N SER A 141 -3.67 -10.88 -10.20
CA SER A 141 -4.84 -10.27 -9.56
C SER A 141 -4.61 -8.84 -9.09
N ILE A 142 -3.35 -8.39 -9.04
CA ILE A 142 -2.96 -7.04 -8.64
C ILE A 142 -2.65 -6.22 -9.90
N GLN A 143 -3.12 -4.97 -9.98
CA GLN A 143 -2.85 -4.07 -11.10
C GLN A 143 -1.35 -3.73 -11.22
N MET A 144 -0.91 -3.25 -12.39
CA MET A 144 0.47 -2.80 -12.57
C MET A 144 0.63 -1.36 -12.07
N LEU A 145 1.84 -1.00 -11.65
CA LEU A 145 2.12 0.38 -11.21
C LEU A 145 1.85 1.41 -12.30
N LYS A 146 2.12 1.08 -13.57
CA LYS A 146 1.88 1.96 -14.73
C LYS A 146 0.46 2.51 -14.80
N ASP A 147 -0.53 1.77 -14.27
CA ASP A 147 -1.94 2.16 -14.28
C ASP A 147 -2.21 3.31 -13.27
N PHE A 148 -1.23 3.65 -12.42
CA PHE A 148 -1.29 4.70 -11.41
C PHE A 148 -0.27 5.83 -11.64
N LEU A 149 0.61 5.69 -12.63
CA LEU A 149 1.63 6.67 -12.96
C LEU A 149 1.05 7.84 -13.75
N GLU A 150 1.66 9.01 -13.61
CA GLU A 150 1.37 10.17 -14.47
C GLU A 150 2.12 10.03 -15.80
N GLU A 151 1.59 10.68 -16.84
CA GLU A 151 2.30 10.79 -18.11
C GLU A 151 3.63 11.54 -17.92
N GLU A 152 4.67 11.11 -18.65
CA GLU A 152 5.97 11.76 -18.57
C GLU A 152 5.90 13.19 -19.13
N ASN A 153 6.40 14.15 -18.35
CA ASN A 153 6.48 15.56 -18.73
C ASN A 153 7.79 16.17 -18.21
N GLU A 154 8.07 17.42 -18.58
CA GLU A 154 9.31 18.13 -18.22
C GLU A 154 9.49 18.31 -16.70
N GLU A 155 8.38 18.42 -15.97
CA GLU A 155 8.35 18.59 -14.51
C GLU A 155 8.80 17.33 -13.76
N MET A 156 8.77 16.15 -14.39
CA MET A 156 9.18 14.89 -13.76
C MET A 156 10.67 14.89 -13.34
N SER A 157 11.48 15.73 -13.98
CA SER A 157 12.90 15.88 -13.67
C SER A 157 13.17 16.29 -12.22
N GLN A 158 12.24 17.03 -11.59
CA GLN A 158 12.37 17.46 -10.19
C GLN A 158 12.30 16.29 -9.19
N TYR A 159 11.76 15.14 -9.61
CA TYR A 159 11.60 13.96 -8.77
C TYR A 159 12.77 12.98 -8.87
N PHE A 160 13.76 13.22 -9.73
CA PHE A 160 14.95 12.37 -9.81
C PHE A 160 15.71 12.35 -8.48
N LEU A 161 16.24 11.18 -8.14
CA LEU A 161 17.08 11.04 -6.96
C LEU A 161 18.37 11.85 -7.14
N PRO A 162 18.75 12.69 -6.17
CA PRO A 162 19.97 13.49 -6.28
C PRO A 162 21.21 12.58 -6.24
N PRO A 163 22.32 12.94 -6.90
CA PRO A 163 23.55 12.15 -6.96
C PRO A 163 24.05 11.64 -5.60
N LYS A 164 24.02 12.51 -4.59
CA LYS A 164 24.43 12.17 -3.22
C LYS A 164 23.57 11.06 -2.61
N SER A 165 22.27 11.05 -2.90
CA SER A 165 21.37 10.00 -2.42
C SER A 165 21.57 8.69 -3.16
N LEU A 166 21.84 8.72 -4.47
CA LEU A 166 22.16 7.52 -5.24
C LEU A 166 23.42 6.84 -4.68
N LEU A 167 24.52 7.58 -4.54
CA LEU A 167 25.79 7.02 -4.03
C LEU A 167 25.65 6.44 -2.62
N ARG A 168 24.91 7.12 -1.74
CA ARG A 168 24.81 6.72 -0.33
C ARG A 168 23.81 5.60 -0.08
N TYR A 169 22.72 5.54 -0.85
CA TYR A 169 21.57 4.72 -0.48
C TYR A 169 21.11 3.76 -1.58
N ALA A 170 21.76 3.69 -2.75
CA ALA A 170 21.30 2.83 -3.85
C ALA A 170 21.07 1.36 -3.45
N LEU A 171 21.90 0.83 -2.54
CA LEU A 171 21.78 -0.53 -2.02
C LEU A 171 20.56 -0.74 -1.11
N LEU A 172 19.99 0.33 -0.55
CA LEU A 172 18.88 0.28 0.40
C LEU A 172 17.52 0.61 -0.22
N LEU A 173 17.50 1.18 -1.43
CA LEU A 173 16.29 1.60 -2.11
C LEU A 173 15.43 0.40 -2.52
N ASP A 174 14.14 0.34 -2.23
CA ASP A 174 13.28 -0.60 -2.97
C ASP A 174 12.96 -0.02 -4.36
N ILE A 175 13.53 -0.62 -5.42
CA ILE A 175 13.37 -0.13 -6.80
C ILE A 175 12.29 -0.95 -7.49
N VAL A 176 11.34 -0.25 -8.10
CA VAL A 176 10.22 -0.83 -8.87
C VAL A 176 10.21 -0.28 -10.29
N LYS A 177 9.59 -1.04 -11.20
CA LYS A 177 9.39 -0.65 -12.61
C LYS A 177 7.90 -0.41 -12.87
N PRO A 178 7.51 0.30 -13.95
CA PRO A 178 6.09 0.49 -14.29
C PRO A 178 5.29 -0.83 -14.41
N THR A 179 5.94 -1.92 -14.80
CA THR A 179 5.31 -3.24 -14.93
C THR A 179 5.21 -4.02 -13.62
N CYS A 180 5.85 -3.57 -12.54
CA CYS A 180 5.75 -4.20 -11.23
C CYS A 180 4.31 -4.11 -10.70
N ARG A 181 3.92 -5.10 -9.88
CA ARG A 181 2.61 -5.20 -9.23
C ARG A 181 2.74 -5.02 -7.71
N ARG A 182 3.78 -4.33 -7.28
CA ARG A 182 4.08 -4.07 -5.87
C ARG A 182 4.74 -2.70 -5.69
N SER A 183 4.57 -2.16 -4.49
CA SER A 183 5.38 -1.10 -3.92
C SER A 183 5.32 -1.21 -2.39
N THR A 184 6.31 -0.62 -1.71
CA THR A 184 6.36 -0.53 -0.25
C THR A 184 5.46 0.59 0.28
N CYS A 185 5.24 0.64 1.59
CA CYS A 185 4.39 1.64 2.23
C CYS A 185 5.01 3.03 2.13
N PHE A 186 4.28 3.99 1.55
CA PHE A 186 4.68 5.39 1.60
C PHE A 186 4.44 5.97 3.00
N THR A 187 5.50 6.48 3.61
CA THR A 187 5.46 7.12 4.93
C THR A 187 5.52 8.63 4.81
N LYS A 188 5.25 9.34 5.91
CA LYS A 188 5.36 10.80 5.99
C LYS A 188 6.77 11.34 5.68
N GLY A 189 7.78 10.48 5.70
CA GLY A 189 9.18 10.82 5.44
C GLY A 189 9.61 10.64 3.99
N TYR A 190 8.72 10.17 3.11
CA TYR A 190 9.03 9.95 1.70
C TYR A 190 9.54 11.23 1.00
N GLY A 191 10.55 11.08 0.13
CA GLY A 191 11.25 12.20 -0.49
C GLY A 191 12.23 12.96 0.42
N HIS A 192 12.27 12.64 1.72
CA HIS A 192 13.22 13.24 2.68
C HIS A 192 14.19 12.22 3.27
N TYR A 193 13.67 11.11 3.80
CA TYR A 193 14.47 9.96 4.23
C TYR A 193 14.37 8.87 3.18
N VAL A 194 15.47 8.14 2.99
CA VAL A 194 15.57 7.17 1.91
C VAL A 194 15.13 5.78 2.35
N GLU A 195 15.71 5.27 3.45
CA GLU A 195 15.43 3.93 3.93
C GLU A 195 14.02 3.83 4.53
N GLY A 196 13.27 2.81 4.11
CA GLY A 196 11.99 2.43 4.71
C GLY A 196 10.84 3.43 4.52
N THR A 197 10.96 4.41 3.63
CA THR A 197 9.90 5.43 3.44
C THR A 197 8.99 5.20 2.24
N GLY A 198 9.36 4.31 1.32
CA GLY A 198 8.62 4.00 0.11
C GLY A 198 9.56 3.50 -0.99
N SER A 199 8.99 2.95 -2.05
CA SER A 199 9.75 2.50 -3.22
C SER A 199 10.12 3.69 -4.11
N VAL A 200 11.11 3.53 -4.98
CA VAL A 200 11.45 4.49 -6.04
C VAL A 200 11.26 3.85 -7.41
N LEU A 201 10.91 4.65 -8.40
CA LEU A 201 10.60 4.18 -9.75
C LEU A 201 11.85 4.27 -10.64
N GLN A 202 12.16 3.18 -11.32
CA GLN A 202 13.07 3.17 -12.46
C GLN A 202 12.29 3.54 -13.73
N THR A 203 12.65 4.65 -14.39
CA THR A 203 12.01 5.07 -15.65
C THR A 203 12.77 4.58 -16.89
N ALA A 204 14.07 4.27 -16.77
CA ALA A 204 14.83 3.70 -17.88
C ALA A 204 14.36 2.27 -18.20
N VAL A 205 13.71 2.06 -19.34
CA VAL A 205 13.04 0.79 -19.68
C VAL A 205 14.05 -0.31 -20.07
N ASP A 206 15.15 0.06 -20.74
CA ASP A 206 16.11 -0.89 -21.33
C ASP A 206 17.27 -1.28 -20.41
N VAL A 207 17.28 -0.78 -19.17
CA VAL A 207 18.37 -1.01 -18.23
C VAL A 207 18.00 -2.10 -17.23
N GLN A 208 18.81 -3.14 -17.13
CA GLN A 208 18.61 -4.20 -16.14
C GLN A 208 19.29 -3.85 -14.83
N LEU A 209 18.55 -3.97 -13.72
CA LEU A 209 19.07 -3.67 -12.37
C LEU A 209 20.33 -4.48 -12.06
N GLU A 210 20.34 -5.77 -12.41
CA GLU A 210 21.48 -6.64 -12.19
C GLU A 210 22.75 -6.10 -12.86
N SER A 211 22.68 -5.65 -14.12
CA SER A 211 23.84 -5.09 -14.82
C SER A 211 24.41 -3.83 -14.15
N VAL A 212 23.56 -3.02 -13.51
CA VAL A 212 23.97 -1.80 -12.82
C VAL A 212 24.60 -2.12 -11.47
N PHE A 213 23.96 -2.97 -10.67
CA PHE A 213 24.42 -3.27 -9.30
C PHE A 213 25.54 -4.30 -9.22
N LYS A 214 25.74 -5.14 -10.25
CA LYS A 214 26.84 -6.10 -10.28
C LYS A 214 28.20 -5.38 -10.28
N HIS A 215 29.10 -5.78 -9.38
CA HIS A 215 30.41 -5.16 -9.14
C HIS A 215 30.38 -3.67 -8.79
N LEU A 216 29.24 -3.12 -8.36
CA LEU A 216 29.12 -1.69 -8.04
C LEU A 216 30.07 -1.28 -6.90
N ASP A 217 30.35 -2.17 -5.96
CA ASP A 217 31.22 -1.88 -4.81
C ASP A 217 32.70 -1.72 -5.21
N GLU A 218 33.11 -2.32 -6.32
CA GLU A 218 34.49 -2.32 -6.84
C GLU A 218 34.87 -1.05 -7.60
N LEU A 219 33.87 -0.23 -7.99
CA LEU A 219 34.07 0.97 -8.81
C LEU A 219 34.40 2.22 -7.95
N PRO A 220 35.10 3.22 -8.51
CA PRO A 220 35.21 4.54 -7.87
C PRO A 220 33.86 5.28 -7.87
N GLU A 221 33.68 6.26 -6.97
CA GLU A 221 32.39 6.96 -6.80
C GLU A 221 31.84 7.60 -8.08
N GLU A 222 32.70 8.19 -8.91
CA GLU A 222 32.30 8.83 -10.17
C GLU A 222 31.69 7.81 -11.13
N GLU A 223 32.32 6.64 -11.28
CA GLU A 223 31.81 5.56 -12.12
C GLU A 223 30.55 4.91 -11.53
N LYS A 224 30.48 4.77 -10.20
CA LYS A 224 29.24 4.33 -9.52
C LYS A 224 28.09 5.26 -9.86
N LEU A 225 28.32 6.57 -9.77
CA LEU A 225 27.30 7.57 -10.04
C LEU A 225 26.83 7.48 -11.50
N ILE A 226 27.75 7.44 -12.46
CA ILE A 226 27.42 7.31 -13.89
C ILE A 226 26.54 6.06 -14.10
N LYS A 227 26.95 4.92 -13.53
CA LYS A 227 26.22 3.66 -13.66
C LYS A 227 24.83 3.74 -13.02
N LEU A 228 24.71 4.28 -11.81
CA LEU A 228 23.43 4.45 -11.11
C LEU A 228 22.50 5.45 -11.82
N SER A 229 23.05 6.52 -12.39
CA SER A 229 22.29 7.52 -13.14
C SER A 229 21.66 6.96 -14.43
N THR A 230 22.17 5.84 -14.96
CA THR A 230 21.54 5.16 -16.12
C THR A 230 20.15 4.62 -15.80
N LEU A 231 19.86 4.29 -14.54
CA LEU A 231 18.55 3.80 -14.12
C LEU A 231 17.46 4.87 -14.13
N LYS A 232 17.83 6.16 -14.16
CA LYS A 232 16.90 7.30 -14.10
C LYS A 232 15.89 7.14 -12.95
N LEU A 233 16.40 6.85 -11.75
CA LEU A 233 15.56 6.64 -10.57
C LEU A 233 14.88 7.95 -10.15
N ARG A 234 13.56 7.91 -9.97
CA ARG A 234 12.77 9.02 -9.41
C ARG A 234 11.89 8.59 -8.25
N TYR A 235 11.54 9.54 -7.40
CA TYR A 235 10.44 9.39 -6.47
C TYR A 235 9.11 9.35 -7.23
N PHE A 236 8.12 8.65 -6.65
CA PHE A 236 6.74 8.77 -7.08
C PHE A 236 6.25 10.18 -6.76
N THR A 237 5.53 10.82 -7.67
CA THR A 237 4.97 12.15 -7.41
C THR A 237 3.89 12.06 -6.31
N PRO A 238 3.55 13.18 -5.66
CA PRO A 238 2.40 13.22 -4.77
C PRO A 238 1.12 12.72 -5.42
N ARG A 239 0.92 12.98 -6.72
CA ARG A 239 -0.28 12.58 -7.43
C ARG A 239 -0.32 11.07 -7.66
N GLU A 240 0.81 10.46 -8.03
CA GLU A 240 0.92 9.00 -8.19
C GLU A 240 0.70 8.25 -6.86
N ILE A 241 1.23 8.77 -5.76
CA ILE A 241 0.97 8.21 -4.42
C ILE A 241 -0.52 8.35 -4.07
N ALA A 242 -1.14 9.49 -4.37
CA ALA A 242 -2.56 9.68 -4.15
C ALA A 242 -3.41 8.72 -4.99
N ASN A 243 -3.01 8.41 -6.23
CA ASN A 243 -3.66 7.39 -7.07
C ASN A 243 -3.56 6.01 -6.42
N LEU A 244 -2.39 5.60 -5.93
CA LEU A 244 -2.20 4.34 -5.21
C LEU A 244 -2.99 4.30 -3.88
N HIS A 245 -3.25 5.45 -3.27
CA HIS A 245 -4.12 5.58 -2.10
C HIS A 245 -5.61 5.61 -2.45
N GLY A 246 -5.98 5.55 -3.73
CA GLY A 246 -7.38 5.53 -4.19
C GLY A 246 -8.06 6.89 -4.14
N PHE A 247 -7.29 7.98 -4.06
CA PHE A 247 -7.88 9.32 -4.16
C PHE A 247 -8.31 9.59 -5.61
N PRO A 248 -9.50 10.16 -5.81
CA PRO A 248 -10.07 10.37 -7.12
C PRO A 248 -9.16 11.24 -8.00
N LEU A 249 -9.07 10.84 -9.28
CA LEU A 249 -8.64 11.71 -10.38
C LEU A 249 -9.77 12.70 -10.69
N GLU A 250 -11.03 12.28 -10.60
CA GLU A 250 -12.21 13.07 -10.88
C GLU A 250 -13.31 12.69 -9.87
N PHE A 251 -14.00 13.67 -9.28
CA PHE A 251 -15.23 13.44 -8.52
C PHE A 251 -16.40 13.97 -9.35
N GLY A 252 -17.12 13.08 -10.03
CA GLY A 252 -18.42 13.40 -10.62
C GLY A 252 -19.51 13.10 -9.60
N ILE A 253 -20.17 14.13 -9.09
CA ILE A 253 -21.54 13.99 -8.60
C ILE A 253 -22.43 14.37 -9.80
N ASP A 254 -23.55 13.68 -10.01
CA ASP A 254 -24.59 13.99 -11.01
C ASP A 254 -25.31 15.33 -10.76
N VAL A 255 -24.54 16.38 -10.47
CA VAL A 255 -24.89 17.77 -10.62
C VAL A 255 -23.74 18.39 -11.42
N ALA A 256 -24.04 18.68 -12.68
CA ALA A 256 -23.15 19.32 -13.62
C ALA A 256 -22.31 20.44 -12.96
N LEU A 257 -21.03 20.50 -13.35
CA LEU A 257 -20.15 21.68 -13.35
C LEU A 257 -18.95 21.76 -12.39
N TYR A 258 -18.57 20.72 -11.62
CA TYR A 258 -17.26 20.74 -10.95
C TYR A 258 -16.58 19.37 -10.92
N VAL A 259 -15.50 19.22 -11.69
CA VAL A 259 -14.57 18.09 -11.58
C VAL A 259 -13.59 18.42 -10.44
N PHE A 260 -13.78 17.82 -9.27
CA PHE A 260 -12.82 17.93 -8.18
C PHE A 260 -11.75 16.84 -8.31
N VAL A 261 -10.64 17.20 -8.94
CA VAL A 261 -9.38 16.45 -8.85
C VAL A 261 -8.81 16.67 -7.46
N LEU A 262 -8.32 15.64 -6.77
CA LEU A 262 -7.51 15.89 -5.57
C LEU A 262 -6.24 16.64 -5.99
N GLY A 263 -6.25 17.97 -5.78
CA GLY A 263 -5.13 18.87 -5.94
C GLY A 263 -4.64 19.41 -4.60
N PHE A 264 -3.37 19.79 -4.55
CA PHE A 264 -2.80 20.52 -3.43
C PHE A 264 -2.87 22.02 -3.73
N PRO A 265 -3.22 22.88 -2.76
CA PRO A 265 -3.09 24.33 -2.96
C PRO A 265 -1.66 24.72 -3.31
N GLU A 266 -1.46 25.71 -4.19
CA GLU A 266 -0.13 26.11 -4.72
C GLU A 266 0.91 26.39 -3.63
N LYS A 267 0.48 26.91 -2.47
CA LYS A 267 1.33 27.19 -1.31
C LYS A 267 1.85 25.94 -0.58
N VAL A 268 1.33 24.76 -0.90
CA VAL A 268 1.72 23.50 -0.26
C VAL A 268 2.91 22.91 -1.01
N THR A 269 4.04 22.85 -0.34
CA THR A 269 5.28 22.29 -0.88
C THR A 269 5.16 20.78 -1.12
N VAL A 270 5.94 20.24 -2.06
CA VAL A 270 6.03 18.78 -2.32
C VAL A 270 6.32 17.98 -1.03
N LYS A 271 7.20 18.49 -0.16
CA LYS A 271 7.51 17.88 1.15
C LYS A 271 6.27 17.77 2.05
N GLN A 272 5.42 18.80 2.05
CA GLN A 272 4.17 18.77 2.80
C GLN A 272 3.17 17.80 2.15
N CYS A 273 3.10 17.72 0.83
CA CYS A 273 2.25 16.76 0.13
C CYS A 273 2.60 15.31 0.52
N TYR A 274 3.88 14.92 0.49
CA TYR A 274 4.30 13.60 0.96
C TYR A 274 3.97 13.35 2.43
N ARG A 275 4.14 14.35 3.29
CA ARG A 275 3.80 14.24 4.72
C ARG A 275 2.31 13.99 4.94
N LEU A 276 1.45 14.68 4.18
CA LEU A 276 0.00 14.52 4.23
C LEU A 276 -0.41 13.13 3.72
N LEU A 277 0.07 12.73 2.54
CA LEU A 277 -0.26 11.44 1.94
C LEU A 277 0.27 10.27 2.77
N GLY A 278 1.48 10.38 3.31
CA GLY A 278 2.09 9.36 4.15
C GLY A 278 1.30 9.08 5.44
N ASN A 279 0.61 10.11 5.97
CA ASN A 279 -0.29 9.99 7.13
C ASN A 279 -1.75 9.66 6.74
N SER A 280 -2.07 9.68 5.45
CA SER A 280 -3.43 9.42 4.95
C SER A 280 -3.78 7.93 5.01
N LEU A 281 -4.93 7.57 4.44
CA LEU A 281 -5.46 6.21 4.36
C LEU A 281 -5.58 5.76 2.90
N ASN A 282 -5.93 4.48 2.69
CA ASN A 282 -6.38 4.03 1.38
C ASN A 282 -7.90 4.14 1.29
N VAL A 283 -8.38 4.96 0.35
CA VAL A 283 -9.79 5.32 0.19
C VAL A 283 -10.64 4.09 -0.16
N HIS A 284 -10.16 3.22 -1.05
CA HIS A 284 -10.91 2.03 -1.46
C HIS A 284 -11.11 1.03 -0.34
N VAL A 285 -10.10 0.81 0.51
CA VAL A 285 -10.22 -0.06 1.71
C VAL A 285 -11.27 0.50 2.67
N VAL A 286 -11.20 1.79 2.98
CA VAL A 286 -12.14 2.43 3.92
C VAL A 286 -13.55 2.47 3.34
N ALA A 287 -13.72 2.82 2.06
CA ALA A 287 -15.01 2.81 1.39
C ALA A 287 -15.67 1.42 1.46
N LYS A 288 -14.88 0.35 1.27
CA LYS A 288 -15.38 -1.02 1.38
C LYS A 288 -15.85 -1.36 2.79
N LEU A 289 -15.10 -0.95 3.82
CA LEU A 289 -15.48 -1.13 5.21
C LEU A 289 -16.72 -0.31 5.59
N ILE A 290 -16.87 0.90 5.05
CA ILE A 290 -18.10 1.69 5.22
C ILE A 290 -19.29 0.97 4.60
N SER A 291 -19.16 0.42 3.38
CA SER A 291 -20.24 -0.37 2.78
C SER A 291 -20.63 -1.55 3.66
N ILE A 292 -19.66 -2.28 4.21
CA ILE A 292 -19.90 -3.41 5.12
C ILE A 292 -20.55 -2.97 6.44
N LEU A 293 -20.19 -1.78 6.96
CA LEU A 293 -20.74 -1.25 8.21
C LEU A 293 -22.19 -0.78 8.08
N LEU A 294 -22.59 -0.34 6.88
CA LEU A 294 -23.93 0.16 6.59
C LEU A 294 -24.90 -0.91 6.05
N GLU A 295 -24.41 -2.13 5.79
CA GLU A 295 -25.25 -3.32 5.56
C GLU A 295 -25.85 -3.84 6.88
#